data_AF-A0A7V5YQP9-F1
#
_entry.id   AF-A0A7V5YQP9-F1
#
_cell.length_a   1.000
_cell.length_b   1.000
_cell.length_c   1.000
_cell.angle_alpha   90.00
_cell.angle_beta   90.00
_cell.angle_gamma   90.00
#
_symmetry.space_group_name_H-M   'P 1'
#
loop_
_entity.id
_entity.type
_entity.pdbx_description
1 polymer ?
#
loop_
_entity_poly.entity_id
_entity_poly.type
_entity_poly.pdbx_seq_one_letter_code
_entity_poly.pdbx_strand_id
1 'polypeptide(L)'
;MNPNQHMLLALILATSLAQCVPARWFTDDPSSLELLENHPINCLLLESVHWSSSFCVRAHEKGRNVLAVIRPGQPLVERIRQAKQLGFDGIVLEGRFGANERDQARSLASELGLQFVLIGARHEMDLTGRDPVIGTFQTVWPGIHLAEDGAAKAAPTGAPWIDSNGGFIRYVRSLTPSAIWLSGRPPRQAVVPLIRYLQAIHDSAVVGAWWVLELDDDFRQRLLAGSTSGLEDWRRLGEHIRYWLEHAEWRDYEPYGQFGLIHDRADGALLQGGIIDMLVARHIPLRVIPPARLSADVFRGLRMVLNVN
;
A
#
# COMPACT_ATOMS: atom_id res chain seq x y z
N MET A 1 -44.71 -31.09 1.74
CA MET A 1 -44.97 -29.65 1.51
C MET A 1 -44.68 -28.87 2.79
N ASN A 2 -43.52 -28.23 2.88
CA ASN A 2 -43.49 -26.78 3.06
C ASN A 2 -42.20 -26.26 2.37
N PRO A 3 -42.30 -25.76 1.14
CA PRO A 3 -41.18 -25.24 0.37
C PRO A 3 -41.13 -23.72 0.56
N ASN A 4 -40.13 -23.21 1.28
CA ASN A 4 -39.56 -21.85 1.15
C ASN A 4 -38.76 -21.49 2.41
N GLN A 5 -37.68 -20.75 2.20
CA GLN A 5 -36.88 -20.02 3.20
C GLN A 5 -35.74 -20.75 3.92
N HIS A 6 -34.88 -21.43 3.15
CA HIS A 6 -33.44 -21.26 3.37
C HIS A 6 -32.80 -20.81 2.06
N MET A 7 -33.23 -19.63 1.62
CA MET A 7 -32.45 -18.80 0.73
C MET A 7 -31.19 -18.44 1.51
N LEU A 8 -30.09 -19.15 1.24
CA LEU A 8 -28.76 -18.72 1.65
C LEU A 8 -28.61 -17.29 1.12
N LEU A 9 -28.77 -16.29 1.99
CA LEU A 9 -28.18 -14.99 1.75
C LEU A 9 -26.68 -15.26 1.65
N ALA A 10 -26.16 -15.31 0.43
CA ALA A 10 -24.78 -14.97 0.18
C ALA A 10 -24.64 -13.49 0.56
N LEU A 11 -24.47 -13.22 1.85
CA LEU A 11 -23.91 -11.97 2.31
C LEU A 11 -22.47 -12.01 1.81
N ILE A 12 -22.25 -11.49 0.60
CA ILE A 12 -20.90 -11.12 0.17
C ILE A 12 -20.51 -10.01 1.16
N LEU A 13 -19.81 -10.40 2.22
CA LEU A 13 -19.11 -9.47 3.09
C LEU A 13 -18.13 -8.75 2.19
N ALA A 14 -18.47 -7.55 1.74
CA ALA A 14 -17.53 -6.68 1.04
C ALA A 14 -16.29 -6.59 1.93
N THR A 15 -15.16 -7.13 1.44
CA THR A 15 -13.91 -7.11 2.19
C THR A 15 -13.61 -5.66 2.53
N SER A 16 -13.45 -5.34 3.82
CA SER A 16 -13.14 -3.97 4.20
C SER A 16 -11.85 -3.54 3.51
N LEU A 17 -11.76 -2.28 3.08
CA LEU A 17 -10.54 -1.75 2.42
C LEU A 17 -9.28 -1.99 3.27
N ALA A 18 -9.39 -2.02 4.60
CA ALA A 18 -8.28 -2.28 5.50
C ALA A 18 -7.72 -3.73 5.40
N GLN A 19 -8.53 -4.68 4.93
CA GLN A 19 -8.17 -6.09 4.73
C GLN A 19 -7.80 -6.41 3.28
N CYS A 20 -7.81 -5.41 2.40
CA CYS A 20 -7.37 -5.57 1.02
C CYS A 20 -5.87 -5.88 0.96
N VAL A 21 -5.53 -6.80 0.07
CA VAL A 21 -4.19 -7.10 -0.44
C VAL A 21 -4.14 -6.53 -1.86
N PRO A 22 -3.62 -5.30 -2.02
CA PRO A 22 -3.78 -4.55 -3.25
C PRO A 22 -2.76 -4.95 -4.33
N ALA A 23 -3.22 -5.05 -5.57
CA ALA A 23 -2.36 -5.15 -6.73
C ALA A 23 -2.90 -4.31 -7.89
N ARG A 24 -2.01 -3.65 -8.63
CA ARG A 24 -2.36 -3.02 -9.89
C ARG A 24 -2.49 -4.08 -10.97
N TRP A 25 -3.72 -4.26 -11.45
CA TRP A 25 -4.01 -5.22 -12.49
C TRP A 25 -3.78 -4.60 -13.88
N PHE A 26 -3.27 -5.41 -14.80
CA PHE A 26 -2.59 -4.94 -16.02
C PHE A 26 -3.28 -5.34 -17.32
N THR A 27 -4.50 -5.86 -17.23
CA THR A 27 -5.34 -6.24 -18.38
C THR A 27 -6.80 -6.18 -17.97
N ASP A 28 -7.71 -6.00 -18.93
CA ASP A 28 -9.16 -6.08 -18.77
C ASP A 28 -9.74 -7.42 -19.25
N ASP A 29 -8.88 -8.36 -19.67
CA ASP A 29 -9.29 -9.72 -20.02
C ASP A 29 -9.75 -10.49 -18.77
N PRO A 30 -11.04 -10.89 -18.69
CA PRO A 30 -11.56 -11.64 -17.55
C PRO A 30 -10.88 -13.00 -17.32
N SER A 31 -10.26 -13.60 -18.35
CA SER A 31 -9.54 -14.87 -18.22
C SER A 31 -8.30 -14.74 -17.32
N SER A 32 -7.68 -13.56 -17.30
CA SER A 32 -6.51 -13.28 -16.45
C SER A 32 -6.78 -13.50 -14.96
N LEU A 33 -8.04 -13.42 -14.51
CA LEU A 33 -8.42 -13.67 -13.13
C LEU A 33 -8.21 -15.13 -12.69
N GLU A 34 -7.98 -16.07 -13.63
CA GLU A 34 -7.52 -17.43 -13.33
C GLU A 34 -6.13 -17.44 -12.68
N LEU A 35 -5.27 -16.47 -13.00
CA LEU A 35 -3.97 -16.28 -12.35
C LEU A 35 -4.10 -15.99 -10.85
N LEU A 36 -5.27 -15.53 -10.40
CA LEU A 36 -5.54 -15.24 -8.99
C LEU A 36 -6.11 -16.45 -8.23
N GLU A 37 -6.28 -17.61 -8.86
CA GLU A 37 -6.73 -18.80 -8.16
C GLU A 37 -5.72 -19.20 -7.08
N ASN A 38 -6.19 -19.35 -5.85
CA ASN A 38 -5.37 -19.58 -4.66
C ASN A 38 -4.34 -18.48 -4.34
N HIS A 39 -4.40 -17.31 -5.01
CA HIS A 39 -3.53 -16.17 -4.73
C HIS A 39 -4.16 -15.26 -3.66
N PRO A 40 -3.38 -14.72 -2.69
CA PRO A 40 -3.91 -13.88 -1.61
C PRO A 40 -4.36 -12.48 -2.05
N ILE A 41 -3.94 -12.01 -3.22
CA ILE A 41 -4.43 -10.73 -3.79
C ILE A 41 -5.94 -10.81 -3.96
N ASN A 42 -6.64 -9.86 -3.35
CA ASN A 42 -8.11 -9.79 -3.35
C ASN A 42 -8.66 -8.42 -3.77
N CYS A 43 -7.81 -7.41 -3.95
CA CYS A 43 -8.21 -6.07 -4.37
C CYS A 43 -7.39 -5.61 -5.57
N LEU A 44 -8.07 -5.38 -6.70
CA LEU A 44 -7.47 -5.09 -7.99
C LEU A 44 -7.65 -3.61 -8.32
N LEU A 45 -6.54 -2.92 -8.54
CA LEU A 45 -6.52 -1.51 -8.94
C LEU A 45 -6.36 -1.46 -10.47
N LEU A 46 -7.35 -0.91 -11.18
CA LEU A 46 -7.31 -0.83 -12.64
C LEU A 46 -7.17 0.62 -13.10
N GLU A 47 -6.20 0.86 -13.98
CA GLU A 47 -6.08 2.12 -14.72
C GLU A 47 -7.21 2.25 -15.74
N SER A 48 -7.57 3.50 -16.10
CA SER A 48 -8.73 3.78 -16.97
C SER A 48 -8.70 3.09 -18.34
N VAL A 49 -7.52 2.68 -18.81
CA VAL A 49 -7.35 1.92 -20.07
C VAL A 49 -7.83 0.47 -19.97
N HIS A 50 -7.93 -0.08 -18.75
CA HIS A 50 -8.36 -1.46 -18.48
C HIS A 50 -9.75 -1.50 -17.81
N TRP A 51 -10.52 -0.42 -17.88
CA TRP A 51 -11.85 -0.40 -17.28
C TRP A 51 -12.85 -1.14 -18.16
N SER A 52 -13.38 -2.25 -17.64
CA SER A 52 -14.35 -3.08 -18.34
C SER A 52 -15.40 -3.61 -17.37
N SER A 53 -16.67 -3.54 -17.78
CA SER A 53 -17.79 -4.09 -17.00
C SER A 53 -17.75 -5.62 -16.95
N SER A 54 -17.35 -6.29 -18.04
CA SER A 54 -17.22 -7.75 -18.05
C SER A 54 -16.11 -8.23 -17.11
N PHE A 55 -15.03 -7.46 -16.98
CA PHE A 55 -13.98 -7.72 -16.01
C PHE A 55 -14.49 -7.58 -14.58
N CYS A 56 -15.21 -6.49 -14.26
CA CYS A 56 -15.78 -6.27 -12.93
C CYS A 56 -16.71 -7.41 -12.51
N VAL A 57 -17.64 -7.81 -13.40
CA VAL A 57 -18.55 -8.94 -13.16
C VAL A 57 -17.77 -10.21 -12.85
N ARG A 58 -16.77 -10.56 -13.66
CA ARG A 58 -15.97 -11.77 -13.45
C ARG A 58 -15.12 -11.70 -12.18
N ALA A 59 -14.60 -10.53 -11.83
CA ALA A 59 -13.87 -10.31 -10.58
C ALA A 59 -14.77 -10.55 -9.37
N HIS A 60 -16.01 -10.05 -9.41
CA HIS A 60 -17.01 -10.28 -8.36
C HIS A 60 -17.40 -11.76 -8.21
N GLU A 61 -17.60 -12.48 -9.32
CA GLU A 61 -17.83 -13.94 -9.30
C GLU A 61 -16.69 -14.70 -8.60
N LYS A 62 -15.46 -14.20 -8.72
CA LYS A 62 -14.26 -14.75 -8.06
C LYS A 62 -13.99 -14.13 -6.68
N GLY A 63 -14.93 -13.34 -6.14
CA GLY A 63 -14.82 -12.72 -4.81
C GLY A 63 -13.70 -11.69 -4.69
N ARG A 64 -13.44 -10.93 -5.76
CA ARG A 64 -12.39 -9.90 -5.83
C ARG A 64 -13.02 -8.50 -5.83
N ASN A 65 -12.46 -7.60 -5.04
CA ASN A 65 -12.79 -6.18 -5.11
C ASN A 65 -12.06 -5.55 -6.30
N VAL A 66 -12.73 -4.67 -7.04
CA VAL A 66 -12.18 -3.90 -8.15
C VAL A 66 -12.28 -2.41 -7.87
N LEU A 67 -11.15 -1.72 -7.90
CA LEU A 67 -11.03 -0.29 -7.62
C LEU A 67 -10.53 0.46 -8.86
N ALA A 68 -11.24 1.52 -9.22
CA ALA A 68 -10.97 2.32 -10.40
C ALA A 68 -9.92 3.39 -10.09
N VAL A 69 -8.74 3.31 -10.69
CA VAL A 69 -7.67 4.31 -10.50
C VAL A 69 -7.94 5.54 -11.35
N ILE A 70 -7.98 6.71 -10.72
CA ILE A 70 -8.13 8.00 -11.37
C ILE A 70 -6.86 8.81 -11.14
N ARG A 71 -6.30 9.34 -12.23
CA ARG A 71 -5.06 10.13 -12.26
C ARG A 71 -5.35 11.63 -12.34
N PRO A 72 -4.46 12.50 -11.83
CA PRO A 72 -4.57 13.94 -12.01
C PRO A 72 -4.71 14.32 -13.50
N GLY A 73 -5.51 15.35 -13.77
CA GLY A 73 -5.78 15.82 -15.14
C GLY A 73 -6.86 15.05 -15.89
N GLN A 74 -7.41 13.97 -15.32
CA GLN A 74 -8.59 13.30 -15.87
C GLN A 74 -9.89 14.03 -15.44
N PRO A 75 -10.98 13.94 -16.23
CA PRO A 75 -12.27 14.53 -15.88
C PRO A 75 -12.88 13.79 -14.68
N LEU A 76 -12.63 14.30 -13.47
CA LEU A 76 -12.81 13.61 -12.21
C LEU A 76 -14.24 13.11 -12.00
N VAL A 77 -15.23 13.99 -12.13
CA VAL A 77 -16.64 13.67 -11.86
C VAL A 77 -17.16 12.62 -12.85
N GLU A 78 -16.83 12.77 -14.13
CA GLU A 78 -17.19 11.85 -15.20
C GLU A 78 -16.58 10.48 -14.96
N ARG A 79 -15.30 10.42 -14.55
CA ARG A 79 -14.60 9.16 -14.26
C ARG A 79 -15.19 8.43 -13.06
N ILE A 80 -15.58 9.14 -12.00
CA ILE A 80 -16.21 8.52 -10.83
C ILE A 80 -17.58 7.93 -11.21
N ARG A 81 -18.40 8.66 -11.97
CA ARG A 81 -19.69 8.14 -12.46
C ARG A 81 -19.51 6.96 -13.41
N GLN A 82 -18.52 7.02 -14.28
CA GLN A 82 -18.18 5.92 -15.18
C GLN A 82 -17.77 4.67 -14.40
N ALA A 83 -16.94 4.81 -13.35
CA ALA A 83 -16.56 3.69 -12.49
C ALA A 83 -17.80 3.02 -11.86
N LYS A 84 -18.75 3.81 -11.35
CA LYS A 84 -20.03 3.28 -10.85
C LYS A 84 -20.80 2.51 -11.91
N GLN A 85 -20.93 3.07 -13.10
CA GLN A 85 -21.68 2.47 -14.22
C GLN A 85 -21.06 1.15 -14.69
N LEU A 86 -19.73 1.04 -14.67
CA LEU A 86 -19.02 -0.19 -15.06
C LEU A 86 -19.05 -1.26 -13.97
N GLY A 87 -19.46 -0.92 -12.74
CA GLY A 87 -19.57 -1.87 -11.64
C GLY A 87 -18.32 -1.97 -10.76
N PHE A 88 -17.50 -0.92 -10.68
CA PHE A 88 -16.40 -0.88 -9.71
C PHE A 88 -16.93 -0.77 -8.27
N ASP A 89 -16.20 -1.34 -7.30
CA ASP A 89 -16.52 -1.27 -5.87
C ASP A 89 -16.08 0.05 -5.23
N GLY A 90 -15.10 0.71 -5.85
CA GLY A 90 -14.54 1.95 -5.36
C GLY A 90 -13.64 2.67 -6.35
N ILE A 91 -13.14 3.82 -5.91
CA ILE A 91 -12.18 4.63 -6.64
C ILE A 91 -10.89 4.80 -5.83
N VAL A 92 -9.77 4.90 -6.55
CA VAL A 92 -8.48 5.30 -6.00
C VAL A 92 -8.05 6.58 -6.68
N LEU A 93 -7.99 7.68 -5.94
CA LEU A 93 -7.30 8.88 -6.41
C LEU A 93 -5.81 8.70 -6.19
N GLU A 94 -5.04 8.56 -7.27
CA GLU A 94 -3.61 8.32 -7.17
C GLU A 94 -2.80 9.41 -7.90
N GLY A 95 -2.19 10.29 -7.10
CA GLY A 95 -1.38 11.41 -7.59
C GLY A 95 -1.55 12.66 -6.74
N ARG A 96 -1.15 13.81 -7.29
CA ARG A 96 -1.33 15.12 -6.66
C ARG A 96 -2.65 15.72 -7.11
N PHE A 97 -3.63 15.75 -6.20
CA PHE A 97 -4.94 16.37 -6.40
C PHE A 97 -5.09 17.54 -5.42
N GLY A 98 -5.72 18.64 -5.85
CA GLY A 98 -6.06 19.75 -4.97
C GLY A 98 -7.02 19.32 -3.85
N ALA A 99 -7.06 20.08 -2.76
CA ALA A 99 -7.97 19.79 -1.63
C ALA A 99 -9.43 19.68 -2.08
N ASN A 100 -9.90 20.65 -2.88
CA ASN A 100 -11.27 20.66 -3.40
C ASN A 100 -11.58 19.44 -4.28
N GLU A 101 -10.64 18.99 -5.10
CA GLU A 101 -10.82 17.79 -5.94
C GLU A 101 -10.93 16.54 -5.07
N ARG A 102 -10.10 16.42 -4.03
CA ARG A 102 -10.16 15.30 -3.08
C ARG A 102 -11.49 15.26 -2.33
N ASP A 103 -11.97 16.40 -1.85
CA ASP A 103 -13.25 16.50 -1.13
C ASP A 103 -14.44 16.22 -2.05
N GLN A 104 -14.41 16.75 -3.29
CA GLN A 104 -15.43 16.47 -4.30
C GLN A 104 -15.49 14.97 -4.63
N ALA A 105 -14.34 14.33 -4.85
CA ALA A 105 -14.27 12.92 -5.16
C ALA A 105 -14.78 12.05 -4.01
N ARG A 106 -14.39 12.37 -2.77
CA ARG A 106 -14.85 11.67 -1.58
C ARG A 106 -16.37 11.78 -1.41
N SER A 107 -16.90 12.99 -1.54
CA SER A 107 -18.34 13.25 -1.43
C SER A 107 -19.13 12.47 -2.49
N LEU A 108 -18.71 12.57 -3.76
CA LEU A 108 -19.37 11.88 -4.87
C LEU A 108 -19.23 10.34 -4.77
N ALA A 109 -18.07 9.83 -4.36
CA ALA A 109 -17.90 8.39 -4.12
C ALA A 109 -18.87 7.91 -3.04
N SER A 110 -18.99 8.64 -1.93
CA SER A 110 -19.95 8.33 -0.87
C SER A 110 -21.40 8.36 -1.35
N GLU A 111 -21.79 9.36 -2.15
CA GLU A 111 -23.13 9.48 -2.74
C GLU A 111 -23.47 8.27 -3.62
N LEU A 112 -22.49 7.80 -4.40
CA LEU A 112 -22.65 6.67 -5.31
C LEU A 112 -22.45 5.30 -4.63
N GLY A 113 -22.18 5.27 -3.32
CA GLY A 113 -21.89 4.06 -2.56
C GLY A 113 -20.61 3.36 -3.02
N LEU A 114 -19.61 4.12 -3.47
CA LEU A 114 -18.28 3.64 -3.84
C LEU A 114 -17.32 3.79 -2.66
N GLN A 115 -16.45 2.82 -2.48
CA GLN A 115 -15.30 2.94 -1.59
C GLN A 115 -14.34 4.02 -2.12
N PHE A 116 -13.64 4.72 -1.21
CA PHE A 116 -12.70 5.78 -1.56
C PHE A 116 -11.34 5.52 -0.95
N VAL A 117 -10.29 5.60 -1.77
CA VAL A 117 -8.89 5.56 -1.32
C VAL A 117 -8.13 6.74 -1.92
N LEU A 118 -7.37 7.44 -1.08
CA LEU A 118 -6.42 8.46 -1.52
C LEU A 118 -4.99 7.93 -1.41
N ILE A 119 -4.31 7.85 -2.54
CA ILE A 119 -2.87 7.59 -2.64
C ILE A 119 -2.20 8.90 -3.10
N GLY A 120 -1.84 9.73 -2.12
CA GLY A 120 -1.39 11.11 -2.33
C GLY A 120 0.12 11.33 -2.10
N ALA A 121 0.53 12.59 -2.09
CA ALA A 121 1.88 12.95 -1.65
C ALA A 121 1.99 12.85 -0.12
N ARG A 122 3.15 12.40 0.40
CA ARG A 122 3.37 12.17 1.85
C ARG A 122 3.01 13.40 2.69
N HIS A 123 3.50 14.57 2.31
CA HIS A 123 3.27 15.82 3.05
C HIS A 123 1.79 16.22 3.18
N GLU A 124 0.91 15.72 2.31
CA GLU A 124 -0.54 16.01 2.28
C GLU A 124 -1.39 14.88 2.88
N MET A 125 -0.76 13.82 3.41
CA MET A 125 -1.47 12.72 4.04
C MET A 125 -2.28 13.22 5.24
N ASP A 126 -3.55 12.84 5.28
CA ASP A 126 -4.39 13.05 6.45
C ASP A 126 -4.10 11.96 7.49
N LEU A 127 -3.32 12.33 8.51
CA LEU A 127 -2.88 11.43 9.58
C LEU A 127 -3.83 11.46 10.80
N THR A 128 -4.88 12.29 10.75
CA THR A 128 -5.88 12.45 11.81
C THR A 128 -7.28 12.01 11.39
N GLY A 129 -7.46 11.79 10.08
CA GLY A 129 -8.69 11.30 9.49
C GLY A 129 -9.05 9.87 9.91
N ARG A 130 -10.20 9.42 9.42
CA ARG A 130 -10.77 8.11 9.76
C ARG A 130 -10.88 7.17 8.56
N ASP A 131 -10.16 7.49 7.48
CA ASP A 131 -10.16 6.62 6.31
C ASP A 131 -9.61 5.24 6.69
N PRO A 132 -10.24 4.14 6.24
CA PRO A 132 -9.75 2.79 6.54
C PRO A 132 -8.39 2.53 5.90
N VAL A 133 -8.09 3.23 4.80
CA VAL A 133 -6.82 3.16 4.08
C VAL A 133 -6.34 4.58 3.76
N ILE A 134 -5.07 4.82 4.04
CA ILE A 134 -4.32 5.97 3.52
C ILE A 134 -3.16 5.46 2.68
N GLY A 135 -2.72 6.20 1.68
CA GLY A 135 -1.60 5.75 0.87
C GLY A 135 -0.75 6.86 0.28
N THR A 136 0.40 6.47 -0.24
CA THR A 136 1.28 7.35 -0.98
C THR A 136 1.92 6.67 -2.19
N PHE A 137 2.08 7.41 -3.28
CA PHE A 137 2.86 6.99 -4.44
C PHE A 137 4.34 7.38 -4.31
N GLN A 138 4.71 8.15 -3.28
CA GLN A 138 6.10 8.51 -3.01
C GLN A 138 6.72 7.40 -2.16
N THR A 139 7.35 6.45 -2.83
CA THR A 139 7.95 5.26 -2.21
C THR A 139 9.33 5.04 -2.79
N VAL A 140 10.15 4.25 -2.10
CA VAL A 140 11.39 3.72 -2.67
C VAL A 140 11.33 2.22 -2.81
N TRP A 141 12.02 1.72 -3.83
CA TRP A 141 12.33 0.30 -3.95
C TRP A 141 13.46 -0.02 -2.99
N PRO A 142 13.21 -0.79 -1.92
CA PRO A 142 14.19 -0.93 -0.86
C PRO A 142 15.44 -1.65 -1.36
N GLY A 143 16.61 -1.26 -0.88
CA GLY A 143 17.88 -1.81 -1.34
C GLY A 143 19.06 -0.89 -1.08
N ILE A 144 20.24 -1.32 -1.52
CA ILE A 144 21.44 -0.48 -1.41
C ILE A 144 21.24 0.74 -2.32
N HIS A 145 21.36 1.92 -1.72
CA HIS A 145 21.40 3.17 -2.44
C HIS A 145 22.70 3.25 -3.23
N LEU A 146 22.56 3.35 -4.54
CA LEU A 146 23.67 3.58 -5.45
C LEU A 146 23.72 5.08 -5.73
N ALA A 147 24.90 5.66 -5.61
CA ALA A 147 25.12 7.04 -6.05
C ALA A 147 24.99 7.14 -7.58
N GLU A 148 24.95 8.37 -8.11
CA GLU A 148 24.79 8.62 -9.56
C GLU A 148 25.88 7.95 -10.42
N ASP A 149 27.05 7.68 -9.85
CA ASP A 149 28.17 6.96 -10.47
C ASP A 149 28.03 5.42 -10.38
N GLY A 150 26.92 4.92 -9.85
CA GLY A 150 26.67 3.49 -9.63
C GLY A 150 27.41 2.91 -8.43
N ALA A 151 28.17 3.71 -7.68
CA ALA A 151 28.91 3.23 -6.52
C ALA A 151 28.03 3.19 -5.27
N ALA A 152 28.17 2.12 -4.47
CA ALA A 152 27.69 2.10 -3.10
C ALA A 152 28.55 3.05 -2.26
N LYS A 153 27.96 4.14 -1.75
CA LYS A 153 28.65 5.09 -0.88
C LYS A 153 28.27 4.85 0.57
N ALA A 154 29.28 4.84 1.43
CA ALA A 154 29.07 4.81 2.87
C ALA A 154 28.30 6.06 3.31
N ALA A 155 27.29 5.88 4.14
CA ALA A 155 26.51 6.97 4.71
C ALA A 155 27.11 7.42 6.06
N PRO A 156 26.50 8.38 6.79
CA PRO A 156 26.94 8.75 8.14
C PRO A 156 27.04 7.57 9.13
N THR A 157 26.47 6.41 8.78
CA THR A 157 26.55 5.17 9.54
C THR A 157 27.79 4.30 9.21
N GLY A 158 28.61 4.67 8.22
CA GLY A 158 29.79 3.91 7.77
C GLY A 158 29.47 2.68 6.89
N ALA A 159 28.20 2.26 6.82
CA ALA A 159 27.70 1.25 5.88
C ALA A 159 27.07 1.91 4.65
N PRO A 160 26.95 1.21 3.50
CA PRO A 160 26.16 1.69 2.37
C PRO A 160 24.75 2.06 2.81
N TRP A 161 24.25 3.22 2.35
CA TRP A 161 22.89 3.63 2.66
C TRP A 161 21.89 2.61 2.11
N ILE A 162 20.87 2.27 2.90
CA ILE A 162 19.78 1.39 2.48
C ILE A 162 18.53 2.26 2.31
N ASP A 163 18.02 2.31 1.09
CA ASP A 163 16.70 2.86 0.84
C ASP A 163 15.66 1.93 1.48
N SER A 164 14.79 2.51 2.30
CA SER A 164 13.71 1.83 3.00
C SER A 164 12.55 2.80 3.20
N ASN A 165 11.33 2.28 3.23
CA ASN A 165 10.14 3.04 3.61
C ASN A 165 9.87 2.96 5.12
N GLY A 166 10.67 2.16 5.85
CA GLY A 166 10.43 1.77 7.23
C GLY A 166 10.31 2.94 8.21
N GLY A 167 11.20 3.93 8.15
CA GLY A 167 11.15 5.06 9.07
C GLY A 167 9.92 5.93 8.88
N PHE A 168 9.58 6.24 7.62
CA PHE A 168 8.35 6.93 7.26
C PHE A 168 7.10 6.20 7.78
N ILE A 169 7.00 4.88 7.54
CA ILE A 169 5.85 4.08 7.99
C ILE A 169 5.74 4.10 9.52
N ARG A 170 6.86 3.96 10.25
CA ARG A 170 6.87 4.01 11.72
C ARG A 170 6.34 5.34 12.25
N TYR A 171 6.68 6.46 11.60
CA TYR A 171 6.11 7.76 11.95
C TYR A 171 4.60 7.80 11.68
N VAL A 172 4.15 7.44 10.47
CA VAL A 172 2.71 7.47 10.12
C VAL A 172 1.88 6.65 11.10
N ARG A 173 2.33 5.43 11.44
CA ARG A 173 1.62 4.54 12.38
C ARG A 173 1.53 5.06 13.80
N SER A 174 2.43 5.94 14.21
CA SER A 174 2.33 6.58 15.54
C SER A 174 1.16 7.59 15.63
N LEU A 175 0.55 7.97 14.50
CA LEU A 175 -0.53 8.93 14.40
C LEU A 175 -1.89 8.32 14.06
N THR A 176 -1.92 7.22 13.31
CA THR A 176 -3.17 6.65 12.78
C THR A 176 -3.21 5.12 12.84
N PRO A 177 -4.39 4.52 13.12
CA PRO A 177 -4.61 3.08 12.99
C PRO A 177 -4.96 2.64 11.56
N SER A 178 -5.11 3.57 10.60
CA SER A 178 -5.47 3.25 9.22
C SER A 178 -4.47 2.29 8.56
N ALA A 179 -4.94 1.43 7.67
CA ALA A 179 -4.05 0.65 6.83
C ALA A 179 -3.28 1.58 5.88
N ILE A 180 -2.00 1.29 5.66
CA ILE A 180 -1.11 2.12 4.84
C ILE A 180 -0.79 1.40 3.54
N TRP A 181 -1.06 2.03 2.39
CA TRP A 181 -0.69 1.52 1.07
C TRP A 181 0.47 2.30 0.46
N LEU A 182 1.49 1.57 0.00
CA LEU A 182 2.62 2.10 -0.73
C LEU A 182 2.50 1.75 -2.21
N SER A 183 2.21 2.74 -3.06
CA SER A 183 2.09 2.57 -4.51
C SER A 183 3.43 2.88 -5.20
N GLY A 184 4.39 1.97 -5.05
CA GLY A 184 5.68 2.06 -5.71
C GLY A 184 5.71 1.34 -7.04
N ARG A 185 5.69 2.10 -8.14
CA ARG A 185 5.81 1.54 -9.48
C ARG A 185 7.20 0.94 -9.70
N PRO A 186 7.34 -0.21 -10.39
CA PRO A 186 8.63 -0.75 -10.82
C PRO A 186 9.52 0.30 -11.50
N PRO A 187 10.84 0.25 -11.28
CA PRO A 187 11.79 1.08 -12.04
C PRO A 187 11.58 0.87 -13.54
N ARG A 188 11.49 1.97 -14.29
CA ARG A 188 11.29 1.90 -15.74
C ARG A 188 12.51 1.27 -16.41
N GLN A 189 12.28 0.53 -17.48
CA GLN A 189 13.33 -0.02 -18.36
C GLN A 189 14.30 -1.00 -17.66
N ALA A 190 13.91 -1.56 -16.52
CA ALA A 190 14.66 -2.59 -15.81
C ALA A 190 13.81 -3.85 -15.68
N VAL A 191 14.42 -5.02 -15.88
CA VAL A 191 13.84 -6.28 -15.44
C VAL A 191 14.02 -6.37 -13.93
N VAL A 192 12.92 -6.48 -13.21
CA VAL A 192 12.88 -6.56 -11.77
C VAL A 192 12.86 -8.03 -11.35
N PRO A 193 13.95 -8.58 -10.79
CA PRO A 193 13.96 -9.97 -10.37
C PRO A 193 13.03 -10.17 -9.15
N LEU A 194 12.45 -11.37 -9.01
CA LEU A 194 11.51 -11.72 -7.93
C LEU A 194 11.97 -11.24 -6.55
N ILE A 195 13.25 -11.40 -6.22
CA ILE A 195 13.79 -11.00 -4.91
C ILE A 195 13.55 -9.52 -4.57
N ARG A 196 13.50 -8.63 -5.56
CA ARG A 196 13.23 -7.19 -5.35
C ARG A 196 11.76 -6.94 -4.97
N TYR A 197 10.83 -7.71 -5.55
CA TYR A 197 9.43 -7.70 -5.12
C TYR A 197 9.27 -8.19 -3.70
N LEU A 198 9.93 -9.31 -3.35
CA LEU A 198 9.90 -9.85 -1.99
C LEU A 198 10.47 -8.84 -0.98
N GLN A 199 11.56 -8.15 -1.34
CA GLN A 199 12.14 -7.09 -0.51
C GLN A 199 11.17 -5.90 -0.31
N ALA A 200 10.49 -5.43 -1.36
CA ALA A 200 9.52 -4.34 -1.26
C ALA A 200 8.32 -4.69 -0.37
N ILE A 201 7.79 -5.91 -0.52
CA ILE A 201 6.70 -6.42 0.31
C ILE A 201 7.17 -6.54 1.77
N HIS A 202 8.33 -7.16 2.02
CA HIS A 202 8.89 -7.33 3.36
C HIS A 202 9.15 -5.98 4.06
N ASP A 203 9.84 -5.04 3.39
CA ASP A 203 10.19 -3.71 3.94
C ASP A 203 8.94 -2.97 4.42
N SER A 204 7.82 -3.12 3.71
CA SER A 204 6.53 -2.51 4.06
C SER A 204 5.82 -3.28 5.18
N ALA A 205 5.72 -4.61 5.03
CA ALA A 205 4.93 -5.47 5.90
C ALA A 205 5.48 -5.56 7.32
N VAL A 206 6.81 -5.60 7.49
CA VAL A 206 7.46 -5.71 8.81
C VAL A 206 7.17 -4.51 9.73
N VAL A 207 6.81 -3.37 9.14
CA VAL A 207 6.40 -2.16 9.88
C VAL A 207 4.91 -1.86 9.73
N GLY A 208 4.10 -2.78 9.17
CA GLY A 208 2.64 -2.71 9.19
C GLY A 208 1.98 -2.05 7.98
N ALA A 209 2.68 -1.84 6.86
CA ALA A 209 2.11 -1.31 5.62
C ALA A 209 1.97 -2.39 4.54
N TRP A 210 1.16 -2.11 3.52
CA TRP A 210 1.01 -2.93 2.32
C TRP A 210 1.70 -2.28 1.12
N TRP A 211 2.49 -3.08 0.39
CA TRP A 211 2.97 -2.70 -0.94
C TRP A 211 1.87 -2.99 -1.96
N VAL A 212 1.46 -1.99 -2.75
CA VAL A 212 0.57 -2.19 -3.90
C VAL A 212 1.39 -2.85 -4.98
N LEU A 213 1.16 -4.15 -5.22
CA LEU A 213 1.94 -4.90 -6.19
C LEU A 213 1.65 -4.43 -7.62
N GLU A 214 2.65 -3.93 -8.31
CA GLU A 214 2.61 -3.67 -9.75
C GLU A 214 3.77 -4.42 -10.39
N LEU A 215 3.45 -5.30 -11.35
CA LEU A 215 4.45 -6.08 -12.07
C LEU A 215 5.10 -5.24 -13.18
N ASP A 216 6.38 -5.47 -13.43
CA ASP A 216 7.10 -4.88 -14.55
C ASP A 216 6.68 -5.54 -15.88
N ASP A 217 7.15 -5.01 -17.00
CA ASP A 217 6.73 -5.48 -18.32
C ASP A 217 7.14 -6.93 -18.58
N ASP A 218 8.35 -7.31 -18.15
CA ASP A 218 8.89 -8.68 -18.31
C ASP A 218 8.06 -9.71 -17.54
N PHE A 219 7.82 -9.48 -16.24
CA PHE A 219 7.05 -10.40 -15.42
C PHE A 219 5.63 -10.52 -15.96
N ARG A 220 4.96 -9.41 -16.32
CA ARG A 220 3.62 -9.46 -16.92
C ARG A 220 3.58 -10.32 -18.18
N GLN A 221 4.55 -10.14 -19.08
CA GLN A 221 4.61 -10.92 -20.31
C GLN A 221 4.81 -12.41 -20.04
N ARG A 222 5.77 -12.78 -19.17
CA ARG A 222 6.01 -14.17 -18.78
C ARG A 222 4.79 -14.81 -18.10
N LEU A 223 4.08 -14.04 -17.28
CA LEU A 223 2.90 -14.51 -16.56
C LEU A 223 1.72 -14.74 -17.52
N LEU A 224 1.44 -13.79 -18.41
CA LEU A 224 0.38 -13.92 -19.42
C LEU A 224 0.67 -15.01 -20.45
N ALA A 225 1.93 -15.23 -20.78
CA ALA A 225 2.34 -16.33 -21.67
C ALA A 225 2.25 -17.72 -21.01
N GLY A 226 1.90 -17.79 -19.71
CA GLY A 226 1.88 -19.05 -18.96
C GLY A 226 3.25 -19.73 -18.89
N SER A 227 4.34 -18.95 -18.96
CA SER A 227 5.69 -19.50 -18.91
C SER A 227 5.94 -20.15 -17.54
N THR A 228 6.67 -21.27 -17.52
CA THR A 228 6.96 -22.00 -16.28
C THR A 228 7.61 -21.12 -15.22
N SER A 229 8.60 -20.29 -15.60
CA SER A 229 9.26 -19.37 -14.67
C SER A 229 8.36 -18.26 -14.18
N GLY A 230 7.51 -17.68 -15.05
CA GLY A 230 6.52 -16.67 -14.66
C GLY A 230 5.51 -17.19 -13.64
N LEU A 231 4.98 -18.40 -13.87
CA LEU A 231 4.04 -19.04 -12.96
C LEU A 231 4.70 -19.44 -11.63
N GLU A 232 5.95 -19.92 -11.67
CA GLU A 232 6.71 -20.25 -10.46
C GLU A 232 6.98 -18.99 -9.61
N ASP A 233 7.46 -17.92 -10.23
CA ASP A 233 7.71 -16.64 -9.54
C ASP A 233 6.41 -16.08 -8.95
N TRP A 234 5.30 -16.17 -9.69
CA TRP A 234 3.98 -15.73 -9.23
C TRP A 234 3.51 -16.52 -8.00
N ARG A 235 3.64 -17.85 -8.02
CA ARG A 235 3.33 -18.70 -6.86
C ARG A 235 4.16 -18.30 -5.64
N ARG A 236 5.47 -18.11 -5.81
CA ARG A 236 6.39 -17.71 -4.72
C ARG A 236 6.05 -16.34 -4.15
N LEU A 237 5.64 -15.39 -5.00
CA LEU A 237 5.17 -14.09 -4.58
C LEU A 237 3.90 -14.21 -3.73
N GLY A 238 2.94 -15.02 -4.16
CA GLY A 238 1.73 -15.32 -3.41
C GLY A 238 2.00 -15.98 -2.06
N GLU A 239 2.95 -16.92 -1.98
CA GLU A 239 3.38 -17.52 -0.71
C GLU A 239 3.99 -16.50 0.24
N HIS A 240 4.82 -15.59 -0.27
CA HIS A 240 5.42 -14.55 0.55
C HIS A 240 4.36 -13.58 1.11
N ILE A 241 3.38 -13.18 0.29
CA ILE A 241 2.26 -12.35 0.77
C ILE A 241 1.45 -13.12 1.82
N ARG A 242 1.16 -14.40 1.58
CA ARG A 242 0.38 -15.23 2.51
C ARG A 242 1.06 -15.36 3.87
N TYR A 243 2.39 -15.52 3.89
CA TYR A 243 3.16 -15.53 5.13
C TYR A 243 2.89 -14.29 6.00
N TRP A 244 2.83 -13.09 5.42
CA TRP A 244 2.51 -11.86 6.16
C TRP A 244 1.05 -11.75 6.58
N LEU A 245 0.13 -12.40 5.86
CA LEU A 245 -1.28 -12.48 6.26
C LEU A 245 -1.49 -13.44 7.43
N GLU A 246 -0.81 -14.58 7.44
CA GLU A 246 -0.86 -15.59 8.50
C GLU A 246 -0.23 -15.09 9.81
N HIS A 247 0.63 -14.07 9.74
CA HIS A 247 1.26 -13.40 10.87
C HIS A 247 0.81 -11.94 11.00
N ALA A 248 -0.48 -11.67 10.75
CA ALA A 248 -1.03 -10.32 10.77
C ALA A 248 -0.79 -9.59 12.10
N GLU A 249 -0.73 -10.32 13.22
CA GLU A 249 -0.50 -9.81 14.57
C GLU A 249 0.88 -9.15 14.74
N TRP A 250 1.87 -9.52 13.92
CA TRP A 250 3.20 -8.89 13.99
C TRP A 250 3.17 -7.43 13.58
N ARG A 251 2.19 -7.04 12.77
CA ARG A 251 2.03 -5.64 12.37
C ARG A 251 1.75 -4.79 13.60
N ASP A 252 1.06 -5.31 14.62
CA ASP A 252 0.72 -4.55 15.82
C ASP A 252 1.82 -4.54 16.89
N TYR A 253 2.95 -5.20 16.65
CA TYR A 253 4.05 -5.22 17.61
C TYR A 253 4.70 -3.84 17.75
N GLU A 254 4.76 -3.36 18.99
CA GLU A 254 5.54 -2.18 19.32
C GLU A 254 7.04 -2.53 19.42
N PRO A 255 7.94 -1.63 18.99
CA PRO A 255 9.36 -1.79 19.25
C PRO A 255 9.62 -1.89 20.77
N TYR A 256 10.28 -2.97 21.21
CA TYR A 256 10.65 -3.17 22.62
C TYR A 256 11.73 -2.17 23.14
N GLY A 257 12.20 -1.26 22.29
CA GLY A 257 13.24 -0.29 22.64
C GLY A 257 12.83 0.65 23.78
N GLN A 258 13.79 0.96 24.66
CA GLN A 258 13.62 1.94 25.73
C GLN A 258 14.02 3.36 25.29
N PHE A 259 14.09 3.60 23.97
CA PHE A 259 14.46 4.87 23.36
C PHE A 259 13.27 5.49 22.64
N GLY A 260 12.89 6.69 23.05
CA GLY A 260 11.87 7.50 22.37
C GLY A 260 12.49 8.57 21.49
N LEU A 261 11.90 8.79 20.32
CA LEU A 261 12.24 9.91 19.46
C LEU A 261 11.01 10.80 19.29
N ILE A 262 11.09 12.04 19.79
CA ILE A 262 10.09 13.06 19.52
C ILE A 262 10.45 13.71 18.18
N HIS A 263 9.55 13.57 17.20
CA HIS A 263 9.76 14.10 15.86
C HIS A 263 8.44 14.55 15.23
N ASP A 264 8.40 15.71 14.58
CA ASP A 264 7.22 16.25 13.91
C ASP A 264 7.30 16.14 12.38
N ARG A 265 6.14 16.19 11.73
CA ARG A 265 6.02 16.31 10.28
C ARG A 265 6.76 17.55 9.76
N ALA A 266 6.63 18.68 10.44
CA ALA A 266 7.27 19.95 10.05
C ALA A 266 8.80 19.83 10.01
N ASP A 267 9.36 18.97 10.85
CA ASP A 267 10.80 18.79 11.01
C ASP A 267 11.35 17.63 10.15
N GLY A 268 10.52 17.07 9.27
CA GLY A 268 10.94 16.11 8.27
C GLY A 268 10.62 14.65 8.59
N ALA A 269 9.76 14.34 9.56
CA ALA A 269 9.44 12.95 9.92
C ALA A 269 8.79 12.12 8.80
N LEU A 270 8.28 12.77 7.75
CA LEU A 270 7.73 12.11 6.55
C LEU A 270 8.78 11.90 5.44
N LEU A 271 9.96 12.49 5.58
CA LEU A 271 11.04 12.40 4.62
C LEU A 271 11.73 11.05 4.74
N GLN A 272 12.22 10.56 3.61
CA GLN A 272 13.17 9.46 3.58
C GLN A 272 14.57 10.02 3.85
N GLY A 273 15.47 9.20 4.41
CA GLY A 273 16.82 9.66 4.72
C GLY A 273 16.93 10.38 6.05
N GLY A 274 15.82 10.52 6.77
CA GLY A 274 15.74 11.26 8.02
C GLY A 274 16.36 10.53 9.19
N ILE A 275 16.32 11.18 10.35
CA ILE A 275 16.89 10.64 11.59
C ILE A 275 16.28 9.29 12.02
N ILE A 276 14.99 9.05 11.70
CA ILE A 276 14.36 7.75 11.97
C ILE A 276 15.08 6.64 11.18
N ASP A 277 15.31 6.85 9.88
CA ASP A 277 16.01 5.89 9.02
C ASP A 277 17.45 5.69 9.50
N MET A 278 18.14 6.75 9.91
CA MET A 278 19.50 6.67 10.46
C MET A 278 19.59 5.80 11.72
N LEU A 279 18.63 5.94 12.64
CA LEU A 279 18.57 5.16 13.88
C LEU A 279 18.20 3.69 13.61
N VAL A 280 17.23 3.45 12.72
CA VAL A 280 16.82 2.10 12.32
C VAL A 280 17.96 1.37 11.60
N ALA A 281 18.72 2.05 10.74
CA ALA A 281 19.88 1.49 10.07
C ALA A 281 21.01 1.05 11.03
N ARG A 282 21.01 1.56 12.26
CA ARG A 282 21.91 1.14 13.35
C ARG A 282 21.32 0.04 14.24
N HIS A 283 20.18 -0.54 13.84
CA HIS A 283 19.43 -1.53 14.63
C HIS A 283 19.04 -1.01 16.02
N ILE A 284 18.80 0.29 16.16
CA ILE A 284 18.31 0.88 17.40
C ILE A 284 16.78 0.80 17.38
N PRO A 285 16.15 -0.05 18.21
CA PRO A 285 14.69 -0.08 18.30
C PRO A 285 14.24 1.23 18.95
N LEU A 286 13.30 1.92 18.31
CA LEU A 286 12.82 3.22 18.80
C LEU A 286 11.30 3.31 18.75
N ARG A 287 10.73 4.06 19.71
CA ARG A 287 9.34 4.50 19.67
C ARG A 287 9.31 5.92 19.09
N VAL A 288 8.65 6.10 17.95
CA VAL A 288 8.42 7.43 17.36
C VAL A 288 7.25 8.08 18.07
N ILE A 289 7.42 9.31 18.56
CA ILE A 289 6.46 10.03 19.39
C ILE A 289 6.18 11.40 18.75
N PRO A 290 5.12 11.54 17.95
CA PRO A 290 4.71 12.83 17.44
C PRO A 290 4.36 13.79 18.59
N PRO A 291 4.66 15.10 18.48
CA PRO A 291 4.28 16.09 19.49
C PRO A 291 2.79 16.06 19.85
N ALA A 292 1.93 15.86 18.84
CA ALA A 292 0.48 15.76 19.02
C ALA A 292 0.02 14.55 19.87
N ARG A 293 0.92 13.59 20.17
CA ARG A 293 0.64 12.38 20.94
C ARG A 293 1.36 12.37 22.30
N LEU A 294 2.04 13.46 22.67
CA LEU A 294 2.73 13.57 23.94
C LEU A 294 1.76 13.43 25.11
N SER A 295 2.10 12.53 26.03
CA SER A 295 1.38 12.26 27.26
C SER A 295 2.32 11.58 28.26
N ALA A 296 1.95 11.48 29.54
CA ALA A 296 2.76 10.74 30.52
C ALA A 296 2.91 9.25 30.12
N ASP A 297 1.89 8.68 29.48
CA ASP A 297 1.85 7.26 29.13
C ASP A 297 2.82 6.86 28.02
N VAL A 298 3.05 7.72 27.01
CA VAL A 298 3.98 7.41 25.91
C VAL A 298 5.43 7.27 26.39
N PHE A 299 5.77 7.88 27.53
CA PHE A 299 7.08 7.78 28.17
C PHE A 299 7.28 6.54 29.02
N ARG A 300 6.22 5.77 29.29
CA ARG A 300 6.29 4.58 30.13
C ARG A 300 7.26 3.57 29.50
N GLY A 301 8.23 3.12 30.31
CA GLY A 301 9.25 2.15 29.91
C GLY A 301 10.45 2.74 29.15
N LEU A 302 10.42 4.04 28.80
CA LEU A 302 11.54 4.70 28.15
C LEU A 302 12.61 5.08 29.18
N ARG A 303 13.89 4.89 28.82
CA ARG A 303 15.06 5.33 29.60
C ARG A 303 15.71 6.59 29.01
N MET A 304 15.51 6.83 27.73
CA MET A 304 16.04 7.98 27.02
C MET A 304 15.03 8.48 26.01
N VAL A 305 14.92 9.80 25.89
CA VAL A 305 14.11 10.46 24.88
C VAL A 305 14.99 11.50 24.19
N LEU A 306 15.01 11.48 22.87
CA LEU A 306 15.62 12.52 22.05
C LEU A 306 14.52 13.36 21.41
N ASN A 307 14.58 14.68 21.59
CA ASN A 307 13.76 15.62 20.85
C ASN A 307 14.60 16.25 19.74
N VAL A 308 14.13 16.16 18.50
CA VAL A 308 14.81 16.67 17.31
C VAL A 308 13.95 17.64 16.51
N ASN A 309 12.87 18.13 17.12
CA ASN A 309 12.12 19.28 16.64
C ASN A 309 12.83 20.58 17.01
#